data_AF-A0A4Y7KCY1-F1
#
_entry.id   AF-A0A4Y7KCY1-F1
#
_cell.length_a   1.000
_cell.length_b   1.000
_cell.length_c   1.000
_cell.angle_alpha   90.00
_cell.angle_beta   90.00
_cell.angle_gamma   90.00
#
_symmetry.space_group_name_H-M   'P 1'
#
loop_
_entity.id
_entity.type
_entity.pdbx_description
1 polymer ?
#
loop_
_entity_poly.entity_id
_entity_poly.type
_entity_poly.pdbx_seq_one_letter_code
_entity_poly.pdbx_strand_id
1 'polypeptide(L)'
;MDIDWFDELEHSSGAIGARLSADAASVRSLVGDSLAMLVESIAIVIAGLGIAFQANWKLSLIILVLIPLIGLNGWAQMKFLKGFSSYAKKKYEEASQVANDPVGDIRTVASFGAEEKVMKLYESKCEGPEKAGVRKGIVSGIGFGITNFLMFSVYALSFYIGGRLV
;
A
#
# COMPACT_ATOMS: atom_id res chain seq x y z
N MET A 1 38.07 11.44 10.89
CA MET A 1 37.52 10.18 11.40
C MET A 1 38.67 9.42 12.00
N ASP A 2 38.53 9.03 13.26
CA ASP A 2 39.51 8.21 13.96
C ASP A 2 39.56 6.79 13.38
N ILE A 3 40.72 6.16 13.43
CA ILE A 3 40.95 4.79 12.94
C ILE A 3 40.02 3.79 13.66
N ASP A 4 39.73 4.04 14.93
CA ASP A 4 38.83 3.25 15.78
C ASP A 4 37.41 3.10 15.18
N TRP A 5 36.93 4.12 14.45
CA TRP A 5 35.61 4.10 13.82
C TRP A 5 35.52 3.14 12.62
N PHE A 6 36.64 2.89 11.92
CA PHE A 6 36.70 1.98 10.77
C PHE A 6 37.02 0.53 11.17
N ASP A 7 37.44 0.29 12.41
CA ASP A 7 37.66 -1.06 12.97
C ASP A 7 36.34 -1.74 13.39
N GLU A 8 35.24 -1.00 13.50
CA GLU A 8 33.91 -1.57 13.71
C GLU A 8 33.43 -2.34 12.46
N LEU A 9 32.99 -3.59 12.65
CA LEU A 9 32.49 -4.49 11.58
C LEU A 9 31.35 -3.87 10.74
N GLU A 10 30.54 -2.98 11.34
CA GLU A 10 29.47 -2.27 10.66
C GLU A 10 29.98 -1.15 9.72
N HIS A 11 31.20 -0.69 9.92
CA HIS A 11 31.85 0.43 9.22
C HIS A 11 32.94 -0.04 8.24
N SER A 12 32.86 -1.31 7.82
CA SER A 12 33.69 -1.80 6.73
C SER A 12 33.52 -0.91 5.49
N SER A 13 34.63 -0.62 4.79
CA SER A 13 34.66 0.26 3.62
C SER A 13 33.63 -0.13 2.53
N GLY A 14 33.36 -1.42 2.37
CA GLY A 14 32.32 -1.93 1.46
C GLY A 14 30.89 -1.66 1.95
N ALA A 15 30.64 -1.79 3.26
CA ALA A 15 29.34 -1.52 3.86
C ALA A 15 28.99 -0.02 3.83
N ILE A 16 29.97 0.85 4.09
CA ILE A 16 29.80 2.32 3.99
C ILE A 16 29.59 2.73 2.54
N GLY A 17 30.36 2.19 1.59
CA GLY A 17 30.18 2.48 0.17
C GLY A 17 28.80 2.07 -0.36
N ALA A 18 28.31 0.91 0.08
CA ALA A 18 26.97 0.43 -0.25
C ALA A 18 25.88 1.31 0.38
N ARG A 19 25.99 1.66 1.67
CA ARG A 19 25.07 2.57 2.36
C ARG A 19 25.05 3.95 1.72
N LEU A 20 26.21 4.55 1.46
CA LEU A 20 26.32 5.85 0.82
C LEU A 20 25.71 5.85 -0.59
N SER A 21 25.93 4.78 -1.36
CA SER A 21 25.34 4.65 -2.70
C SER A 21 23.82 4.50 -2.62
N ALA A 22 23.30 3.71 -1.66
CA ALA A 22 21.88 3.54 -1.43
C ALA A 22 21.21 4.83 -0.92
N ASP A 23 21.86 5.56 -0.01
CA ASP A 23 21.39 6.83 0.53
C ASP A 23 21.41 7.91 -0.56
N ALA A 24 22.48 8.00 -1.35
CA ALA A 24 22.56 8.92 -2.48
C ALA A 24 21.49 8.63 -3.54
N ALA A 25 21.23 7.36 -3.84
CA ALA A 25 20.15 6.95 -4.74
C ALA A 25 18.76 7.32 -4.17
N SER A 26 18.56 7.09 -2.87
CA SER A 26 17.30 7.43 -2.18
C SER A 26 17.06 8.94 -2.17
N VAL A 27 18.09 9.74 -1.85
CA VAL A 27 18.01 11.21 -1.90
C VAL A 27 17.75 11.69 -3.32
N ARG A 28 18.41 11.11 -4.33
CA ARG A 28 18.18 11.48 -5.73
C ARG A 28 16.74 11.20 -6.17
N SER A 29 16.17 10.05 -5.81
CA SER A 29 14.78 9.73 -6.18
C SER A 29 13.79 10.59 -5.39
N LEU A 30 14.03 10.81 -4.10
CA LEU A 30 13.20 11.68 -3.27
C LEU A 30 13.22 13.14 -3.74
N VAL A 31 14.40 13.68 -4.06
CA VAL A 31 14.53 15.08 -4.46
C VAL A 31 14.19 15.25 -5.94
N GLY A 32 14.78 14.46 -6.82
CA GLY A 32 14.58 14.59 -8.27
C GLY A 32 13.18 14.21 -8.73
N ASP A 33 12.79 12.95 -8.50
CA ASP A 33 11.52 12.44 -9.04
C ASP A 33 10.32 13.03 -8.30
N SER A 34 10.42 13.18 -6.97
CA SER A 34 9.28 13.70 -6.21
C SER A 34 9.06 15.20 -6.46
N LEU A 35 10.12 16.02 -6.62
CA LEU A 35 9.94 17.42 -7.00
C LEU A 35 9.37 17.53 -8.42
N ALA A 36 9.89 16.75 -9.37
CA ALA A 36 9.37 16.75 -10.74
C ALA A 36 7.88 16.41 -10.75
N MET A 37 7.48 15.35 -10.03
CA MET A 37 6.10 14.93 -9.91
C MET A 37 5.21 15.98 -9.21
N LEU A 38 5.72 16.69 -8.19
CA LEU A 38 5.00 17.77 -7.52
C LEU A 38 4.77 18.96 -8.46
N VAL A 39 5.81 19.40 -9.16
CA VAL A 39 5.74 20.52 -10.11
C VAL A 39 4.77 20.18 -11.25
N GLU A 40 4.87 18.97 -11.80
CA GLU A 40 3.96 18.46 -12.82
C GLU A 40 2.51 18.45 -12.31
N SER A 41 2.27 17.92 -11.12
CA SER A 41 0.93 17.86 -10.53
C SER A 41 0.32 19.25 -10.34
N ILE A 42 1.11 20.22 -9.86
CA ILE A 42 0.65 21.61 -9.69
C ILE A 42 0.36 22.23 -11.05
N ALA A 43 1.21 22.03 -12.05
CA ALA A 43 1.02 22.54 -13.39
C ALA A 43 -0.26 21.99 -14.04
N ILE A 44 -0.51 20.68 -13.90
CA ILE A 44 -1.73 20.02 -14.40
C ILE A 44 -2.98 20.62 -13.74
N VAL A 45 -2.95 20.83 -12.42
CA VAL A 45 -4.10 21.41 -11.70
C VAL A 45 -4.38 22.84 -12.16
N ILE A 46 -3.35 23.68 -12.29
CA ILE A 46 -3.51 25.08 -12.72
C ILE A 46 -4.02 25.14 -14.17
N ALA A 47 -3.39 24.40 -15.08
CA ALA A 47 -3.79 24.37 -16.48
C ALA A 47 -5.21 23.79 -16.66
N GLY A 48 -5.52 22.71 -15.95
CA GLY A 48 -6.84 22.06 -15.97
C GLY A 48 -7.95 22.98 -15.46
N LEU A 49 -7.73 23.68 -14.34
CA LEU A 49 -8.67 24.68 -13.84
C LEU A 49 -8.84 25.83 -14.84
N GLY A 50 -7.75 26.34 -15.43
CA GLY A 50 -7.82 27.41 -16.42
C GLY A 50 -8.69 27.05 -17.63
N ILE A 51 -8.48 25.86 -18.20
CA ILE A 51 -9.27 25.36 -19.34
C ILE A 51 -10.74 25.14 -18.93
N ALA A 52 -10.98 24.57 -17.75
CA ALA A 52 -12.32 24.30 -17.27
C ALA A 52 -13.12 25.60 -17.07
N PHE A 53 -12.54 26.61 -16.41
CA PHE A 53 -13.20 27.91 -16.21
C PHE A 53 -13.49 28.63 -17.53
N GLN A 54 -12.62 28.50 -18.53
CA GLN A 54 -12.81 29.08 -19.85
C GLN A 54 -13.99 28.46 -20.61
N ALA A 55 -14.21 27.14 -20.48
CA ALA A 55 -15.26 26.44 -21.21
C ALA A 55 -16.66 26.76 -20.65
N ASN A 56 -16.88 26.55 -19.35
CA ASN A 56 -18.16 26.88 -18.71
C ASN A 56 -17.96 27.05 -17.19
N TRP A 57 -18.09 28.29 -16.72
CA TRP A 57 -17.84 28.63 -15.31
C TRP A 57 -18.80 27.94 -14.34
N LYS A 58 -20.04 27.62 -14.76
CA LYS A 58 -21.02 26.93 -13.90
C LYS A 58 -20.69 25.46 -13.73
N LEU A 59 -20.29 24.78 -14.81
CA LEU A 59 -19.89 23.37 -14.76
C LEU A 59 -18.60 23.19 -13.94
N SER A 60 -17.65 24.10 -14.13
CA SER A 60 -16.36 24.06 -13.42
C SER A 60 -16.49 24.23 -11.92
N LEU A 61 -17.40 25.09 -11.44
CA LEU A 61 -17.68 25.21 -10.00
C LEU A 61 -18.26 23.92 -9.41
N ILE A 62 -19.13 23.23 -10.14
CA ILE A 62 -19.71 21.95 -9.71
C ILE A 62 -18.61 20.88 -9.64
N ILE A 63 -17.76 20.78 -10.66
CA ILE A 63 -16.64 19.83 -10.68
C ILE A 63 -15.65 20.15 -9.56
N LEU A 64 -15.37 21.43 -9.28
CA LEU A 64 -14.49 21.85 -8.18
C LEU A 64 -14.97 21.30 -6.82
N VAL A 65 -16.27 21.27 -6.58
CA VAL A 65 -16.87 20.71 -5.35
C VAL A 65 -16.78 19.18 -5.33
N LEU A 66 -16.77 18.53 -6.49
CA LEU A 66 -16.63 17.07 -6.60
C LEU A 66 -15.17 16.59 -6.44
N ILE A 67 -14.17 17.42 -6.78
CA ILE A 67 -12.74 17.09 -6.61
C ILE A 67 -12.40 16.63 -5.18
N PRO A 68 -12.74 17.35 -4.09
CA PRO A 68 -12.43 16.90 -2.72
C PRO A 68 -13.19 15.62 -2.36
N LEU A 69 -14.39 15.40 -2.91
CA LEU A 69 -15.15 14.16 -2.70
C LEU A 69 -14.43 12.96 -3.33
N ILE A 70 -13.92 13.11 -4.55
CA ILE A 70 -13.11 12.09 -5.24
C ILE A 70 -11.79 11.87 -4.48
N GLY A 71 -11.13 12.95 -4.07
CA GLY A 71 -9.90 12.89 -3.28
C GLY A 71 -10.07 12.16 -1.95
N LEU A 72 -11.19 12.38 -1.25
CA LEU A 72 -11.51 11.69 -0.01
C LEU A 72 -11.79 10.20 -0.22
N ASN A 73 -12.47 9.83 -1.31
CA ASN A 73 -12.65 8.43 -1.70
C ASN A 73 -11.29 7.77 -2.02
N GLY A 74 -10.43 8.44 -2.78
CA GLY A 74 -9.09 7.94 -3.10
C GLY A 74 -8.21 7.77 -1.87
N TRP A 75 -8.26 8.72 -0.93
CA TRP A 75 -7.55 8.62 0.35
C TRP A 75 -8.05 7.47 1.21
N ALA A 76 -9.38 7.31 1.31
CA ALA A 76 -9.97 6.17 2.01
C ALA A 76 -9.51 4.85 1.39
N GLN A 77 -9.53 4.73 0.06
CA GLN A 77 -9.06 3.56 -0.67
C GLN A 77 -7.59 3.23 -0.40
N MET A 78 -6.71 4.24 -0.45
CA MET A 78 -5.29 4.07 -0.12
C MET A 78 -5.08 3.64 1.32
N LYS A 79 -5.86 4.22 2.26
CA LYS A 79 -5.80 3.84 3.68
C LYS A 79 -6.29 2.41 3.92
N PHE A 80 -7.34 1.99 3.24
CA PHE A 80 -7.81 0.61 3.25
C PHE A 80 -6.76 -0.34 2.68
N LEU A 81 -6.12 0.00 1.57
CA LEU A 81 -5.09 -0.83 0.94
C LEU A 81 -3.82 -0.94 1.80
N LYS A 82 -3.33 0.18 2.35
CA LYS A 82 -2.19 0.18 3.29
C LYS A 82 -2.51 -0.57 4.57
N GLY A 83 -3.72 -0.40 5.11
CA GLY A 83 -4.20 -1.15 6.25
C GLY A 83 -4.18 -2.65 5.95
N PHE A 84 -4.81 -3.06 4.85
CA PHE A 84 -4.85 -4.47 4.42
C PHE A 84 -3.46 -5.05 4.24
N SER A 85 -2.53 -4.33 3.60
CA SER A 85 -1.14 -4.75 3.41
C SER A 85 -0.40 -4.94 4.74
N SER A 86 -0.54 -4.01 5.68
CA SER A 86 0.09 -4.10 7.01
C SER A 86 -0.48 -5.25 7.83
N TYR A 87 -1.80 -5.44 7.82
CA TYR A 87 -2.45 -6.55 8.50
C TYR A 87 -2.13 -7.91 7.86
N ALA A 88 -2.07 -7.97 6.54
CA ALA A 88 -1.69 -9.17 5.80
C ALA A 88 -0.24 -9.56 6.11
N LYS A 89 0.68 -8.59 6.12
CA LYS A 89 2.09 -8.80 6.49
C LYS A 89 2.22 -9.39 7.89
N LYS A 90 1.54 -8.82 8.88
CA LYS A 90 1.57 -9.30 10.27
C LYS A 90 1.01 -10.72 10.42
N LYS A 91 -0.05 -11.03 9.67
CA LYS A 91 -0.63 -12.40 9.66
C LYS A 91 0.26 -13.40 8.92
N TYR A 92 0.95 -12.97 7.87
CA TYR A 92 1.97 -13.77 7.19
C TYR A 92 3.17 -14.06 8.10
N GLU A 93 3.66 -13.08 8.86
CA GLU A 93 4.72 -13.29 9.85
C GLU A 93 4.31 -14.32 10.91
N GLU A 94 3.13 -14.19 11.50
CA GLU A 94 2.59 -15.16 12.46
C GLU A 94 2.48 -16.58 11.84
N ALA A 95 1.99 -16.68 10.60
CA ALA A 95 1.88 -17.97 9.90
C ALA A 95 3.26 -18.57 9.55
N SER A 96 4.20 -17.76 9.09
CA SER A 96 5.58 -18.19 8.83
C SER A 96 6.27 -18.65 10.10
N GLN A 97 5.98 -18.05 11.26
CA GLN A 97 6.55 -18.47 12.54
C GLN A 97 6.01 -19.84 12.96
N VAL A 98 4.68 -20.04 12.87
CA VAL A 98 4.03 -21.32 13.17
C VAL A 98 4.49 -22.45 12.23
N ALA A 99 4.86 -22.14 10.99
CA ALA A 99 5.42 -23.10 10.05
C ALA A 99 6.93 -23.35 10.29
N ASN A 100 7.69 -22.32 10.65
CA ASN A 100 9.15 -22.43 10.84
C ASN A 100 9.51 -23.19 12.13
N ASP A 101 8.75 -23.04 13.21
CA ASP A 101 9.05 -23.72 14.48
C ASP A 101 9.17 -25.26 14.33
N PRO A 102 8.20 -25.98 13.73
CA PRO A 102 8.31 -27.43 13.52
C PRO A 102 9.29 -27.83 12.40
N VAL A 103 9.50 -26.97 11.40
CA VAL A 103 10.44 -27.25 10.29
C VAL A 103 11.90 -27.09 10.74
N GLY A 104 12.18 -26.16 11.65
CA GLY A 104 13.50 -25.97 12.26
C GLY A 104 13.94 -27.18 13.08
N ASP A 105 13.00 -27.83 13.77
CA ASP A 105 13.24 -29.03 14.60
C ASP A 105 12.81 -30.35 13.93
N ILE A 106 12.82 -30.41 12.60
CA ILE A 106 12.34 -31.57 11.82
C ILE A 106 13.04 -32.88 12.21
N ARG A 107 14.32 -32.84 12.59
CA ARG A 107 15.05 -34.03 13.08
C ARG A 107 14.48 -34.55 14.39
N THR A 108 14.08 -33.66 15.30
CA THR A 108 13.47 -34.02 16.59
C THR A 108 12.08 -34.61 16.38
N VAL A 109 11.27 -33.99 15.52
CA VAL A 109 9.92 -34.48 15.18
C VAL A 109 9.96 -35.86 14.54
N ALA A 110 10.88 -36.09 13.59
CA ALA A 110 11.09 -37.39 12.96
C ALA A 110 11.63 -38.44 13.95
N SER A 111 12.52 -38.04 14.86
CA SER A 111 13.07 -38.94 15.90
C SER A 111 12.02 -39.46 16.88
N PHE A 112 11.01 -38.64 17.19
CA PHE A 112 9.90 -39.02 18.06
C PHE A 112 8.70 -39.62 17.31
N GLY A 113 8.74 -39.72 15.97
CA GLY A 113 7.61 -40.17 15.15
C GLY A 113 6.35 -39.32 15.33
N ALA A 114 6.51 -38.05 15.72
CA ALA A 114 5.40 -37.17 16.12
C ALA A 114 4.81 -36.36 14.96
N GLU A 115 5.15 -36.70 13.72
CA GLU A 115 4.79 -35.98 12.50
C GLU A 115 3.27 -35.79 12.37
N GLU A 116 2.50 -36.84 12.62
CA GLU A 116 1.02 -36.79 12.52
C GLU A 116 0.40 -35.87 13.58
N LYS A 117 1.00 -35.81 14.78
CA LYS A 117 0.56 -34.95 15.89
C LYS A 117 0.89 -33.49 15.61
N VAL A 118 2.06 -33.22 15.04
CA VAL A 118 2.47 -31.88 14.60
C VAL A 118 1.60 -31.40 13.43
N MET A 119 1.27 -32.28 12.48
CA MET A 119 0.40 -31.96 11.35
C MET A 119 -1.02 -31.59 11.80
N LYS A 120 -1.61 -32.35 12.74
CA LYS A 120 -2.92 -32.00 13.33
C LYS A 120 -2.90 -30.68 14.08
N LEU A 121 -1.82 -30.38 14.81
CA LEU A 121 -1.67 -29.11 15.52
C LEU A 121 -1.54 -27.94 14.53
N TYR A 122 -0.83 -28.13 13.42
CA TYR A 122 -0.71 -27.16 12.34
C TYR A 122 -2.06 -26.88 11.67
N GLU A 123 -2.81 -27.92 11.31
CA GLU A 123 -4.14 -27.82 10.70
C GLU A 123 -5.13 -27.05 11.62
N SER A 124 -5.15 -27.40 12.91
CA SER A 124 -5.94 -26.68 13.93
C SER A 124 -5.53 -25.22 14.08
N LYS A 125 -4.24 -24.91 13.98
CA LYS A 125 -3.71 -23.53 14.04
C LYS A 125 -4.01 -22.73 12.76
N CYS A 126 -4.17 -23.38 11.61
CA CYS A 126 -4.45 -22.76 10.32
C CYS A 126 -5.93 -22.44 10.07
N GLU A 127 -6.88 -23.20 10.63
CA GLU A 127 -8.32 -22.94 10.46
C GLU A 127 -8.75 -21.53 10.93
N GLY A 128 -8.19 -21.06 12.05
CA GLY A 128 -8.50 -19.74 12.62
C GLY A 128 -8.09 -18.57 11.69
N PRO A 129 -6.81 -18.51 11.27
CA PRO A 129 -6.33 -17.57 10.27
C PRO A 129 -7.09 -17.63 8.94
N GLU A 130 -7.44 -18.83 8.47
CA GLU A 130 -8.16 -19.02 7.21
C GLU A 130 -9.56 -18.40 7.26
N LYS A 131 -10.38 -18.74 8.27
CA LYS A 131 -11.72 -18.17 8.45
C LYS A 131 -11.67 -16.65 8.66
N ALA A 132 -10.68 -16.16 9.40
CA ALA A 132 -10.45 -14.72 9.59
C ALA A 132 -10.03 -14.02 8.29
N GLY A 133 -9.22 -14.69 7.45
CA GLY A 133 -8.80 -14.23 6.13
C GLY A 133 -9.97 -14.10 5.17
N VAL A 134 -10.83 -15.13 5.09
CA VAL A 134 -12.04 -15.12 4.25
C VAL A 134 -12.98 -13.98 4.65
N ARG A 135 -13.29 -13.83 5.95
CA ARG A 135 -14.20 -12.78 6.42
C ARG A 135 -13.63 -11.38 6.13
N LYS A 136 -12.32 -11.18 6.30
CA LYS A 136 -11.65 -9.92 5.96
C LYS A 136 -11.59 -9.67 4.47
N GLY A 137 -11.36 -10.69 3.65
CA GLY A 137 -11.38 -10.61 2.20
C GLY A 137 -12.72 -10.13 1.68
N ILE A 138 -13.83 -10.67 2.22
CA ILE A 138 -15.18 -10.24 1.87
C ILE A 138 -15.42 -8.77 2.26
N VAL A 139 -15.08 -8.38 3.50
CA VAL A 139 -15.25 -6.98 3.95
C VAL A 139 -14.41 -6.01 3.12
N SER A 140 -13.16 -6.37 2.80
CA SER A 140 -12.28 -5.56 1.96
C SER A 140 -12.78 -5.47 0.52
N GLY A 141 -13.29 -6.58 -0.03
CA GLY A 141 -13.86 -6.62 -1.38
C GLY A 141 -15.10 -5.76 -1.51
N ILE A 142 -16.01 -5.79 -0.53
CA ILE A 142 -17.19 -4.93 -0.48
C ILE A 142 -16.77 -3.46 -0.36
N GLY A 143 -15.83 -3.13 0.53
CA GLY A 143 -15.32 -1.76 0.67
C GLY A 143 -14.70 -1.21 -0.61
N PHE A 144 -13.93 -2.03 -1.32
CA PHE A 144 -13.37 -1.68 -2.62
C PHE A 144 -14.45 -1.49 -3.68
N GLY A 145 -15.45 -2.38 -3.74
CA GLY A 145 -16.57 -2.30 -4.67
C GLY A 145 -17.41 -1.03 -4.47
N ILE A 146 -17.72 -0.68 -3.22
CA ILE A 146 -18.46 0.55 -2.88
C ILE A 146 -17.69 1.79 -3.32
N THR A 147 -16.38 1.82 -3.08
CA THR A 147 -15.54 2.96 -3.47
C THR A 147 -15.51 3.13 -4.99
N ASN A 148 -15.40 2.03 -5.73
CA ASN A 148 -15.39 2.05 -7.20
C ASN A 148 -16.77 2.46 -7.76
N PHE A 149 -17.86 1.98 -7.16
CA PHE A 149 -19.23 2.38 -7.52
C PHE A 149 -19.47 3.88 -7.29
N LEU A 150 -19.01 4.43 -6.16
CA LEU A 150 -19.09 5.87 -5.88
C LEU A 150 -18.30 6.69 -6.91
N MET A 151 -17.11 6.23 -7.31
CA MET A 151 -16.30 6.91 -8.33
C MET A 151 -17.03 6.98 -9.69
N PHE A 152 -17.58 5.86 -10.16
CA PHE A 152 -18.34 5.85 -11.41
C PHE A 152 -19.63 6.66 -11.33
N SER A 153 -20.29 6.69 -10.16
CA SER A 153 -21.48 7.52 -9.94
C SER A 153 -21.16 9.02 -10.04
N VAL A 154 -20.02 9.45 -9.49
CA VAL A 154 -19.56 10.85 -9.61
C VAL A 154 -19.25 11.22 -11.07
N TYR A 155 -18.61 10.31 -11.83
CA TYR A 155 -18.40 10.54 -13.27
C TYR A 155 -19.73 10.62 -14.04
N ALA A 156 -20.66 9.71 -13.78
CA ALA A 156 -21.98 9.73 -14.41
C ALA A 156 -22.74 11.04 -14.13
N LEU A 157 -22.73 11.51 -12.88
CA LEU A 157 -23.31 12.81 -12.50
C LEU A 157 -22.62 13.98 -13.20
N SER A 158 -21.29 13.93 -13.30
CA SER A 158 -20.51 14.98 -13.97
C SER A 158 -20.87 15.06 -15.46
N PHE A 159 -20.99 13.92 -16.15
CA PHE A 159 -21.42 13.88 -17.55
C PHE A 159 -22.88 14.28 -17.75
N TYR A 160 -23.78 13.87 -16.85
CA TYR A 160 -25.20 14.26 -16.93
C TYR A 160 -25.39 15.77 -16.78
N ILE A 161 -24.70 16.38 -15.81
CA ILE A 161 -24.72 17.83 -15.60
C ILE A 161 -24.05 18.53 -16.76
N GLY A 162 -22.91 18.02 -17.25
CA GLY A 162 -22.20 18.54 -18.43
C GLY A 162 -23.09 18.56 -19.67
N GLY A 163 -23.80 17.47 -19.95
CA GLY A 163 -24.72 17.37 -21.09
C GLY A 163 -25.98 18.22 -20.97
N ARG A 164 -26.33 18.70 -19.77
CA ARG A 164 -27.47 19.61 -19.54
C ARG A 164 -27.07 21.09 -19.55
N LEU A 165 -25.79 21.40 -19.30
CA LEU A 165 -25.25 22.76 -19.26
C LEU A 165 -24.59 23.21 -20.57
N VAL A 166 -24.26 22.27 -21.45
CA VAL A 166 -23.96 22.51 -22.88
C VAL A 166 -25.26 22.80 -23.61
#